data_AF-C5DKU7-F1
#
_entry.id   AF-C5DKU7-F1
#
_cell.length_a   1.000
_cell.length_b   1.000
_cell.length_c   1.000
_cell.angle_alpha   90.00
_cell.angle_beta   90.00
_cell.angle_gamma   90.00
#
_symmetry.space_group_name_H-M   'P 1'
#
loop_
_entity.id
_entity.type
_entity.pdbx_description
1 polymer ?
#
loop_
_entity_poly.entity_id
_entity_poly.type
_entity_poly.pdbx_seq_one_letter_code
_entity_poly.pdbx_strand_id
1 'polypeptide(L)'
;MIHRQRLVSILAAVSLLSLWFFFSSNKLSYSTPNDPVVDLDTNTNTEHTDPQGQNKQAKLKFQSIMPSMPDQKAKQELGRASWKYFHTVLSRFPDEPTQEERDKLAQFLQLYAELYPCGECSYHFVEMLKKWPPQTSSRTAAALWGCLMHNKVNVFLKKDEYDCSKILEDYDCGCGGEDGKINDQLKMNKVSLQKEGKQGG
;
A
#
# COMPACT_ATOMS: atom_id res chain seq x y z
N MET A 1 14.39 40.00 46.03
CA MET A 1 13.96 38.60 45.81
C MET A 1 13.29 38.39 44.45
N ILE A 2 12.33 39.24 44.06
CA ILE A 2 11.55 39.14 42.80
C ILE A 2 12.42 39.18 41.53
N HIS A 3 13.47 40.00 41.49
CA HIS A 3 14.37 40.07 40.32
C HIS A 3 15.13 38.76 40.05
N ARG A 4 15.52 38.05 41.11
CA ARG A 4 16.26 36.78 41.01
C ARG A 4 15.36 35.66 40.49
N GLN A 5 14.09 35.63 40.90
CA GLN A 5 13.11 34.66 40.42
C GLN A 5 12.72 34.91 38.94
N ARG A 6 12.59 36.19 38.53
CA ARG A 6 12.39 36.56 37.13
C ARG A 6 13.59 36.17 36.25
N LEU A 7 14.82 36.41 36.72
CA LEU A 7 16.04 35.98 36.05
C LEU A 7 16.11 34.47 35.85
N VAL A 8 15.81 33.68 36.90
CA VAL A 8 15.79 32.21 36.81
C VAL A 8 14.73 31.72 35.83
N SER A 9 13.55 32.33 35.84
CA SER A 9 12.46 31.94 34.93
C SER A 9 12.78 32.24 33.46
N ILE A 10 13.42 33.39 33.20
CA ILE A 10 13.87 33.77 31.85
C ILE A 10 14.95 32.80 31.36
N LEU A 11 15.93 32.46 32.22
CA LEU A 11 16.98 31.50 31.85
C LEU A 11 16.42 30.11 31.54
N ALA A 12 15.44 29.63 32.32
CA ALA A 12 14.78 28.35 32.05
C ALA A 12 14.01 28.36 30.71
N ALA A 13 13.28 29.44 30.41
CA ALA A 13 12.56 29.56 29.14
C ALA A 13 13.50 29.61 27.93
N VAL A 14 14.62 30.33 28.05
CA VAL A 14 15.64 30.40 26.99
C VAL A 14 16.29 29.02 26.76
N SER A 15 16.59 28.27 27.82
CA SER A 15 17.13 26.91 27.71
C SER A 15 16.15 25.92 27.06
N LEU A 16 14.85 26.04 27.34
CA LEU A 16 13.83 25.19 26.72
C LEU A 16 13.63 25.54 25.24
N LEU A 17 13.65 26.83 24.89
CA LEU A 17 13.55 27.26 23.50
C LEU A 17 14.80 26.88 22.69
N SER A 18 16.00 26.95 23.28
CA SER A 18 17.23 26.54 22.63
C SER A 18 17.30 25.03 22.42
N LEU A 19 16.86 24.23 23.41
CA LEU A 19 16.73 22.78 23.25
C LEU A 19 15.68 22.43 22.19
N TRP A 20 14.52 23.07 22.19
CA TRP A 20 13.50 22.85 21.16
C TRP A 20 14.02 23.20 19.76
N PHE A 21 14.73 24.33 19.62
CA PHE A 21 15.33 24.71 18.34
C PHE A 21 16.44 23.73 17.91
N PHE A 22 17.29 23.26 18.83
CA PHE A 22 18.36 22.31 18.53
C PHE A 22 17.80 20.94 18.11
N PHE A 23 16.78 20.43 18.81
CA PHE A 23 16.13 19.16 18.47
C PHE A 23 15.20 19.27 17.25
N SER A 24 14.60 20.44 17.00
CA SER A 24 13.76 20.69 15.81
C SER A 24 14.58 20.94 14.54
N SER A 25 15.79 21.53 14.67
CA SER A 25 16.67 21.85 13.54
C SER A 25 17.57 20.67 13.12
N ASN A 26 17.68 19.63 13.96
CA ASN A 26 18.28 18.36 13.54
C ASN A 26 17.31 17.63 12.60
N LYS A 27 17.23 18.08 11.34
CA LYS A 27 16.79 17.19 10.26
C LYS A 27 17.78 16.03 10.23
N LEU A 28 17.27 14.82 10.41
CA LEU A 28 18.02 13.58 10.28
C LEU A 28 18.56 13.49 8.84
N SER A 29 19.77 14.01 8.61
CA SER A 29 20.46 13.89 7.33
C SER A 29 21.03 12.48 7.26
N TYR A 30 20.23 11.53 6.80
CA TYR A 30 20.77 10.25 6.33
C TYR A 30 21.18 10.45 4.87
N SER A 31 22.39 10.96 4.67
CA SER A 31 23.03 10.90 3.35
C SER A 31 23.79 9.59 3.28
N THR A 32 23.41 8.73 2.35
CA THR A 32 24.23 7.56 1.98
C THR A 32 25.12 7.94 0.80
N PRO A 33 26.27 7.27 0.60
CA PRO A 33 27.19 7.59 -0.50
C PRO A 33 26.65 7.39 -1.93
N ASN A 34 25.35 7.15 -2.13
CA ASN A 34 24.74 6.80 -3.42
C ASN A 34 23.48 7.63 -3.75
N ASP A 35 23.38 8.88 -3.30
CA ASP A 35 22.35 9.77 -3.83
C ASP A 35 22.73 10.22 -5.25
N PRO A 36 21.91 9.94 -6.28
CA PRO A 36 22.13 10.51 -7.60
C PRO A 36 21.85 12.02 -7.55
N VAL A 37 22.80 12.80 -8.04
CA VAL A 37 22.68 14.24 -8.27
C VAL A 37 21.45 14.49 -9.15
N VAL A 38 20.42 15.13 -8.58
CA VAL A 38 19.28 15.64 -9.35
C VAL A 38 19.69 17.01 -9.87
N ASP A 39 20.28 17.05 -11.07
CA ASP A 39 20.33 18.27 -11.87
C ASP A 39 18.92 18.50 -12.45
N LEU A 40 18.22 19.46 -11.86
CA LEU A 40 17.01 20.05 -12.44
C LEU A 40 17.45 21.14 -13.41
N ASP A 41 17.68 20.78 -14.67
CA ASP A 41 17.76 21.75 -15.76
C ASP A 41 16.84 21.35 -16.93
N THR A 42 15.68 22.01 -16.94
CA THR A 42 15.06 22.77 -18.04
C THR A 42 15.21 22.28 -19.49
N ASN A 43 14.05 21.92 -20.07
CA ASN A 43 13.64 22.00 -21.48
C ASN A 43 14.66 21.72 -22.60
N THR A 44 14.33 20.76 -23.47
CA THR A 44 14.30 21.01 -24.92
C THR A 44 13.50 19.94 -25.67
N ASN A 45 12.65 20.40 -26.59
CA ASN A 45 11.99 19.60 -27.61
C ASN A 45 13.03 19.01 -28.57
N THR A 46 12.90 17.73 -28.92
CA THR A 46 13.26 17.25 -30.26
C THR A 46 12.47 16.00 -30.61
N GLU A 47 11.76 16.13 -31.72
CA GLU A 47 11.14 15.09 -32.54
C GLU A 47 12.23 14.15 -33.09
N HIS A 48 12.16 12.84 -32.86
CA HIS A 48 12.64 11.87 -33.83
C HIS A 48 12.02 10.46 -33.64
N THR A 49 11.47 9.99 -34.75
CA THR A 49 11.01 8.64 -35.14
C THR A 49 11.77 7.45 -34.53
N ASP A 50 11.02 6.50 -33.95
CA ASP A 50 11.49 5.19 -33.45
C ASP A 50 10.96 4.04 -34.32
N PRO A 51 11.83 3.20 -34.94
CA PRO A 51 11.48 1.86 -35.35
C PRO A 51 11.92 0.84 -34.27
N GLN A 52 10.92 0.08 -33.79
CA GLN A 52 11.04 -1.24 -33.17
C GLN A 52 11.46 -1.33 -31.68
N GLY A 53 10.44 -1.36 -30.82
CA GLY A 53 10.09 -2.59 -30.09
C GLY A 53 10.92 -3.00 -28.85
N GLN A 54 12.06 -2.38 -28.57
CA GLN A 54 12.91 -2.76 -27.43
C GLN A 54 12.86 -1.78 -26.24
N ASN A 55 12.23 -0.61 -26.42
CA ASN A 55 12.37 0.52 -25.48
C ASN A 55 11.31 0.58 -24.37
N LYS A 56 10.24 -0.23 -24.44
CA LYS A 56 9.17 -0.20 -23.43
C LYS A 56 9.60 -0.80 -22.08
N GLN A 57 10.44 -1.83 -22.13
CA GLN A 57 10.91 -2.56 -20.94
C GLN A 57 12.03 -1.81 -20.20
N ALA A 58 12.84 -1.03 -20.93
CA ALA A 58 13.85 -0.15 -20.33
C ALA A 58 13.21 1.10 -19.68
N LYS A 59 12.13 1.64 -20.26
CA LYS A 59 11.37 2.75 -19.68
C LYS A 59 10.60 2.37 -18.40
N LEU A 60 10.18 1.09 -18.29
CA LEU A 60 9.59 0.52 -17.06
C LEU A 60 10.56 0.44 -15.88
N LYS A 61 11.88 0.54 -16.12
CA LYS A 61 12.93 0.32 -15.12
C LYS A 61 13.07 1.46 -14.09
N PHE A 62 12.26 2.52 -14.18
CA PHE A 62 12.36 3.71 -13.31
C PHE A 62 11.06 4.08 -12.55
N GLN A 63 10.01 3.24 -12.55
CA GLN A 63 8.72 3.63 -11.95
C GLN A 63 8.29 2.81 -10.72
N SER A 64 9.07 1.81 -10.30
CA SER A 64 8.80 1.01 -9.10
C SER A 64 10.00 1.05 -8.16
N ILE A 65 9.74 1.13 -6.85
CA ILE A 65 10.75 0.98 -5.79
C ILE A 65 11.32 -0.43 -5.79
N MET A 66 10.46 -1.42 -6.05
CA MET A 66 10.81 -2.84 -6.02
C MET A 66 11.41 -3.31 -7.36
N PRO A 67 12.40 -4.23 -7.33
CA PRO A 67 13.01 -4.78 -8.54
C PRO A 67 12.05 -5.74 -9.26
N SER A 68 12.38 -6.12 -10.49
CA SER A 68 11.59 -7.11 -11.24
C SER A 68 11.68 -8.50 -10.60
N MET A 69 10.60 -9.29 -10.72
CA MET A 69 10.52 -10.66 -10.20
C MET A 69 10.39 -11.68 -11.34
N PRO A 70 11.52 -12.22 -11.85
CA PRO A 70 11.50 -13.11 -13.01
C PRO A 70 11.02 -14.53 -12.71
N ASP A 71 11.21 -15.03 -11.47
CA ASP A 71 10.73 -16.35 -11.06
C ASP A 71 9.20 -16.37 -10.97
N GLN A 72 8.58 -17.07 -11.92
CA GLN A 72 7.13 -17.16 -12.03
C GLN A 72 6.49 -17.96 -10.89
N LYS A 73 7.16 -18.98 -10.36
CA LYS A 73 6.62 -19.78 -9.27
C LYS A 73 6.62 -18.95 -7.98
N ALA A 74 7.73 -18.28 -7.69
CA ALA A 74 7.82 -17.36 -6.55
C ALA A 74 6.78 -16.23 -6.67
N LYS A 75 6.62 -15.64 -7.86
CA LYS A 75 5.60 -14.62 -8.13
C LYS A 75 4.19 -15.10 -7.82
N GLN A 76 3.83 -16.29 -8.28
CA GLN A 76 2.50 -16.85 -8.01
C GLN A 76 2.30 -17.19 -6.53
N GLU A 77 3.31 -17.74 -5.85
CA GLU A 77 3.25 -18.03 -4.40
C GLU A 77 3.07 -16.74 -3.60
N LEU A 78 3.86 -15.71 -3.91
CA LEU A 78 3.73 -14.39 -3.30
C LEU A 78 2.34 -13.81 -3.55
N GLY A 79 1.89 -13.75 -4.80
CA GLY A 79 0.58 -13.17 -5.12
C GLY A 79 -0.58 -13.86 -4.41
N ARG A 80 -0.57 -15.20 -4.31
CA ARG A 80 -1.60 -15.93 -3.52
C ARG A 80 -1.59 -15.56 -2.04
N ALA A 81 -0.42 -15.47 -1.42
CA ALA A 81 -0.29 -15.06 -0.02
C ALA A 81 -0.73 -13.59 0.17
N SER A 82 -0.33 -12.74 -0.75
CA SER A 82 -0.67 -11.32 -0.81
C SER A 82 -2.17 -11.08 -0.93
N TRP A 83 -2.84 -11.73 -1.88
CA TRP A 83 -4.29 -11.64 -2.06
C TRP A 83 -5.06 -12.16 -0.85
N LYS A 84 -4.60 -13.27 -0.23
CA LYS A 84 -5.20 -13.76 1.02
C LYS A 84 -5.16 -12.69 2.11
N TYR A 85 -4.00 -12.10 2.36
CA TYR A 85 -3.86 -11.05 3.38
C TYR A 85 -4.68 -9.81 3.02
N PHE A 86 -4.58 -9.35 1.77
CA PHE A 86 -5.27 -8.17 1.26
C PHE A 86 -6.79 -8.26 1.45
N HIS A 87 -7.42 -9.32 0.94
CA HIS A 87 -8.87 -9.50 1.09
C HIS A 87 -9.29 -9.74 2.54
N THR A 88 -8.42 -10.33 3.36
CA THR A 88 -8.68 -10.48 4.80
C THR A 88 -8.71 -9.12 5.50
N VAL A 89 -7.76 -8.22 5.22
CA VAL A 89 -7.75 -6.85 5.77
C VAL A 89 -9.02 -6.11 5.37
N LEU A 90 -9.40 -6.14 4.09
CA LEU A 90 -10.58 -5.43 3.58
C LEU A 90 -11.88 -5.99 4.17
N SER A 91 -12.00 -7.31 4.29
CA SER A 91 -13.18 -7.97 4.88
C SER A 91 -13.28 -7.76 6.39
N ARG A 92 -12.21 -7.28 7.04
CA ARG A 92 -12.19 -6.98 8.47
C ARG A 92 -12.26 -5.50 8.82
N PHE A 93 -12.28 -4.64 7.81
CA PHE A 93 -12.49 -3.22 8.01
C PHE A 93 -13.83 -2.94 8.71
N PRO A 94 -13.99 -1.82 9.45
CA PRO A 94 -15.25 -1.50 10.12
C PRO A 94 -16.40 -1.27 9.13
N ASP A 95 -17.63 -1.61 9.54
CA ASP A 95 -18.82 -1.28 8.76
C ASP A 95 -19.07 0.24 8.75
N GLU A 96 -18.78 0.92 9.87
CA GLU A 96 -18.89 2.37 10.05
C GLU A 96 -17.54 2.98 10.49
N PRO A 97 -16.58 3.15 9.57
CA PRO A 97 -15.24 3.62 9.89
C PRO A 97 -15.20 5.14 10.15
N THR A 98 -14.42 5.53 11.14
CA THR A 98 -14.02 6.93 11.39
C THR A 98 -13.17 7.47 10.24
N GLN A 99 -13.10 8.80 10.08
CA GLN A 99 -12.25 9.44 9.08
C GLN A 99 -10.80 8.94 9.11
N GLU A 100 -10.23 8.84 10.31
CA GLU A 100 -8.85 8.37 10.49
C GLU A 100 -8.65 6.92 10.02
N GLU A 101 -9.62 6.03 10.27
CA GLU A 101 -9.55 4.64 9.80
C GLU A 101 -9.63 4.55 8.28
N ARG A 102 -10.46 5.40 7.65
CA ARG A 102 -10.54 5.47 6.18
C ARG A 102 -9.25 5.96 5.55
N ASP A 103 -8.62 6.97 6.16
CA ASP A 103 -7.35 7.53 5.70
C ASP A 103 -6.22 6.52 5.88
N LYS A 104 -6.19 5.78 7.00
CA LYS A 104 -5.26 4.66 7.23
C LYS A 104 -5.41 3.58 6.17
N LEU A 105 -6.64 3.19 5.84
CA LEU A 105 -6.87 2.17 4.81
C LEU A 105 -6.42 2.66 3.43
N ALA A 106 -6.74 3.90 3.06
CA ALA A 106 -6.31 4.49 1.79
C ALA A 106 -4.77 4.54 1.70
N GLN A 107 -4.09 4.98 2.77
CA GLN A 107 -2.64 5.02 2.83
C GLN A 107 -2.02 3.61 2.78
N PHE A 108 -2.59 2.65 3.53
CA PHE A 108 -2.16 1.26 3.47
C PHE A 108 -2.23 0.72 2.05
N LEU A 109 -3.31 0.96 1.31
CA LEU A 109 -3.49 0.47 -0.06
C LEU A 109 -2.49 1.10 -1.05
N GLN A 110 -2.20 2.39 -0.89
CA GLN A 110 -1.16 3.05 -1.68
C GLN A 110 0.22 2.43 -1.41
N LEU A 111 0.61 2.31 -0.13
CA LEU A 111 1.87 1.72 0.27
C LEU A 111 1.98 0.24 -0.12
N TYR A 112 0.87 -0.49 -0.04
CA TYR A 112 0.80 -1.89 -0.46
C TYR A 112 1.14 -2.03 -1.94
N ALA A 113 0.64 -1.13 -2.79
CA ALA A 113 0.96 -1.14 -4.22
C ALA A 113 2.42 -0.73 -4.47
N GLU A 114 2.89 0.36 -3.87
CA GLU A 114 4.26 0.88 -4.07
C GLU A 114 5.35 -0.07 -3.55
N LEU A 115 5.07 -0.82 -2.49
CA LEU A 115 6.01 -1.73 -1.84
C LEU A 115 5.77 -3.19 -2.22
N TYR A 116 4.97 -3.47 -3.25
CA TYR A 116 4.73 -4.84 -3.69
C TYR A 116 6.01 -5.46 -4.30
N PRO A 117 6.55 -6.59 -3.78
CA PRO A 117 7.90 -7.06 -4.13
C PRO A 117 8.17 -7.42 -5.60
N CYS A 118 7.14 -7.58 -6.42
CA CYS A 118 7.28 -7.72 -7.88
C CYS A 118 7.16 -6.32 -8.52
N GLY A 119 8.27 -5.75 -9.00
CA GLY A 119 8.32 -4.37 -9.49
C GLY A 119 7.37 -4.07 -10.66
N GLU A 120 7.28 -4.98 -11.64
CA GLU A 120 6.30 -4.82 -12.73
C GLU A 120 4.85 -4.95 -12.24
N CYS A 121 4.60 -5.75 -11.20
CA CYS A 121 3.28 -5.89 -10.59
C CYS A 121 2.92 -4.65 -9.77
N SER A 122 3.87 -4.12 -8.99
CA SER A 122 3.77 -2.86 -8.23
C SER A 122 3.41 -1.70 -9.14
N TYR A 123 4.18 -1.52 -10.21
CA TYR A 123 3.93 -0.47 -11.20
C TYR A 123 2.50 -0.54 -11.75
N HIS A 124 2.08 -1.71 -12.22
CA HIS A 124 0.72 -1.86 -12.72
C HIS A 124 -0.33 -1.59 -11.64
N PHE A 125 -0.11 -2.03 -10.41
CA PHE A 125 -1.09 -1.82 -9.35
C PHE A 125 -1.20 -0.34 -8.95
N VAL A 126 -0.08 0.40 -8.91
CA VAL A 126 -0.08 1.85 -8.72
C VAL A 126 -0.87 2.57 -9.82
N GLU A 127 -0.71 2.19 -11.08
CA GLU A 127 -1.50 2.74 -12.19
C GLU A 127 -2.99 2.37 -12.08
N MET A 128 -3.31 1.16 -11.60
CA MET A 128 -4.69 0.76 -11.33
C MET A 128 -5.33 1.62 -10.25
N LEU A 129 -4.61 1.94 -9.16
CA LEU A 129 -5.11 2.79 -8.07
C LEU A 129 -5.48 4.20 -8.56
N LYS A 130 -4.72 4.76 -9.52
CA LYS A 130 -5.05 6.06 -10.12
C LYS A 130 -6.37 6.02 -10.89
N LYS A 131 -6.66 4.91 -11.56
CA LYS A 131 -7.86 4.74 -12.39
C LYS A 131 -9.09 4.31 -11.57
N TRP A 132 -8.87 3.51 -10.53
CA TRP A 132 -9.92 2.93 -9.69
C TRP A 132 -9.56 3.13 -8.22
N PRO A 133 -9.77 4.35 -7.69
CA PRO A 133 -9.32 4.71 -6.36
C PRO A 133 -9.99 3.85 -5.27
N PRO A 134 -9.27 3.57 -4.15
CA PRO A 134 -9.81 2.83 -3.02
C PRO A 134 -11.17 3.32 -2.53
N GLN A 135 -12.07 2.38 -2.26
CA GLN A 135 -13.34 2.66 -1.59
C GLN A 135 -13.23 2.30 -0.12
N THR A 136 -13.18 3.30 0.74
CA THR A 136 -12.91 3.12 2.19
C THR A 136 -14.10 3.50 3.06
N SER A 137 -15.30 3.65 2.50
CA SER A 137 -16.49 4.11 3.23
C SER A 137 -17.09 3.07 4.20
N SER A 138 -16.84 1.79 3.98
CA SER A 138 -17.29 0.69 4.84
C SER A 138 -16.55 -0.60 4.50
N ARG A 139 -16.68 -1.63 5.36
CA ARG A 139 -16.23 -3.00 5.09
C ARG A 139 -16.68 -3.50 3.71
N THR A 140 -17.97 -3.37 3.42
CA THR A 140 -18.56 -3.86 2.16
C THR A 140 -17.97 -3.11 0.97
N ALA A 141 -17.84 -1.79 1.05
CA ALA A 141 -17.25 -0.98 -0.02
C ALA A 141 -15.79 -1.37 -0.28
N ALA A 142 -15.01 -1.54 0.79
CA ALA A 142 -13.61 -1.94 0.73
C ALA A 142 -13.42 -3.34 0.13
N ALA A 143 -14.14 -4.34 0.65
CA ALA A 143 -14.04 -5.73 0.18
C ALA A 143 -14.50 -5.90 -1.28
N LEU A 144 -15.62 -5.27 -1.67
CA LEU A 144 -16.08 -5.32 -3.05
C LEU A 144 -15.11 -4.61 -4.00
N TRP A 145 -14.59 -3.44 -3.63
CA TRP A 145 -13.57 -2.77 -4.43
C TRP A 145 -12.32 -3.65 -4.61
N GLY A 146 -11.83 -4.25 -3.52
CA GLY A 146 -10.67 -5.14 -3.57
C GLY A 146 -10.90 -6.35 -4.49
N CYS A 147 -12.09 -6.95 -4.42
CA CYS A 147 -12.50 -8.04 -5.31
C CYS A 147 -12.49 -7.62 -6.78
N LEU A 148 -13.08 -6.47 -7.10
CA LEU A 148 -13.10 -5.94 -8.46
C LEU A 148 -11.68 -5.67 -8.97
N MET A 149 -10.77 -5.20 -8.11
CA MET A 149 -9.37 -4.98 -8.51
C MET A 149 -8.66 -6.30 -8.79
N HIS A 150 -8.87 -7.31 -7.95
CA HIS A 150 -8.36 -8.66 -8.20
C HIS A 150 -8.89 -9.21 -9.53
N ASN A 151 -10.17 -8.98 -9.86
CA ASN A 151 -10.73 -9.38 -11.16
C ASN A 151 -10.09 -8.65 -12.35
N LYS A 152 -9.68 -7.38 -12.20
CA LYS A 152 -8.90 -6.71 -13.27
C LYS A 152 -7.56 -7.41 -13.52
N VAL A 153 -6.88 -7.87 -12.47
CA VAL A 153 -5.66 -8.67 -12.59
C VAL A 153 -5.99 -10.04 -13.22
N ASN A 154 -7.06 -10.72 -12.80
CA ASN A 154 -7.50 -11.98 -13.41
C ASN A 154 -7.72 -11.84 -14.91
N VAL A 155 -8.47 -10.82 -15.35
CA VAL A 155 -8.72 -10.55 -16.78
C VAL A 155 -7.41 -10.28 -17.52
N PHE A 156 -6.50 -9.47 -16.95
CA PHE A 156 -5.18 -9.22 -17.53
C PHE A 156 -4.37 -10.52 -17.70
N LEU A 157 -4.44 -11.41 -16.71
CA LEU A 157 -3.81 -12.73 -16.72
C LEU A 157 -4.62 -13.81 -17.45
N LYS A 158 -5.73 -13.45 -18.11
CA LYS A 158 -6.64 -14.35 -18.84
C LYS A 158 -7.21 -15.49 -17.96
N LYS A 159 -7.60 -15.15 -16.74
CA LYS A 159 -8.27 -16.03 -15.77
C LYS A 159 -9.76 -15.70 -15.70
N ASP A 160 -10.54 -16.65 -15.19
CA ASP A 160 -11.95 -16.45 -14.89
C ASP A 160 -12.13 -15.38 -13.81
N GLU A 161 -13.19 -14.60 -13.93
CA GLU A 161 -13.58 -13.65 -12.91
C GLU A 161 -14.20 -14.36 -11.71
N TYR A 162 -13.93 -13.82 -10.53
CA TYR A 162 -14.53 -14.24 -9.28
C TYR A 162 -15.88 -13.55 -9.06
N ASP A 163 -16.82 -14.31 -8.49
CA ASP A 163 -18.11 -13.79 -8.05
C ASP A 163 -17.97 -12.97 -6.75
N CYS A 164 -17.82 -11.65 -6.90
CA CYS A 164 -17.66 -10.73 -5.78
C CYS A 164 -18.84 -10.71 -4.79
N SER A 165 -20.01 -11.28 -5.12
CA SER A 165 -21.13 -11.36 -4.16
C SER A 165 -20.79 -12.22 -2.93
N LYS A 166 -19.77 -13.08 -3.02
CA LYS A 166 -19.35 -13.99 -1.96
C LYS A 166 -18.15 -13.50 -1.16
N ILE A 167 -17.58 -12.33 -1.50
CA ILE A 167 -16.26 -11.91 -0.99
C ILE A 167 -16.21 -11.84 0.54
N LEU A 168 -17.25 -11.31 1.18
CA LEU A 168 -17.31 -11.16 2.64
C LEU A 168 -17.44 -12.49 3.38
N GLU A 169 -18.15 -13.46 2.80
CA GLU A 169 -18.28 -14.80 3.38
C GLU A 169 -17.01 -15.63 3.20
N ASP A 170 -16.36 -15.46 2.06
CA ASP A 170 -15.23 -16.28 1.65
C ASP A 170 -13.94 -15.90 2.40
N TYR A 171 -13.71 -14.60 2.63
CA TYR A 171 -12.51 -14.07 3.29
C TYR A 171 -12.67 -13.75 4.76
N ASP A 172 -13.64 -14.36 5.41
CA ASP A 172 -13.69 -14.37 6.85
C ASP A 172 -12.40 -15.01 7.45
N CYS A 173 -11.81 -14.33 8.43
CA CYS A 173 -10.57 -14.76 9.09
C CYS A 173 -10.78 -15.67 10.29
N GLY A 174 -12.04 -16.05 10.60
CA GLY A 174 -12.35 -16.71 11.87
C GLY A 174 -12.02 -15.81 13.06
N CYS A 175 -12.08 -14.50 12.87
CA CYS A 175 -11.90 -13.53 13.94
C CYS A 175 -13.24 -13.37 14.68
N GLY A 176 -13.20 -13.27 16.00
CA GLY A 176 -14.43 -13.13 16.81
C GLY A 176 -15.19 -11.82 16.54
N GLY A 177 -16.48 -11.82 16.87
CA GLY A 177 -17.29 -10.61 16.93
C GLY A 177 -16.84 -9.67 18.05
N GLU A 178 -17.53 -8.55 18.24
CA GLU A 178 -17.24 -7.60 19.34
C GLU A 178 -17.35 -8.25 20.74
N ASP A 179 -18.08 -9.35 20.84
CA ASP A 179 -18.21 -10.18 22.04
C ASP A 179 -17.02 -11.16 22.25
N GLY A 180 -16.01 -11.11 21.38
CA GLY A 180 -14.83 -11.97 21.43
C GLY A 180 -15.12 -13.44 21.10
N LYS A 181 -16.33 -13.79 20.66
CA LYS A 181 -16.68 -15.18 20.34
C LYS A 181 -16.46 -15.45 18.86
N ILE A 182 -15.84 -16.59 18.59
CA ILE A 182 -15.82 -17.20 17.26
C ILE A 182 -17.27 -17.61 16.96
N ASN A 183 -17.87 -17.08 15.90
CA ASN A 183 -19.12 -17.63 15.42
C ASN A 183 -18.83 -19.02 14.82
N ASP A 184 -19.49 -20.07 15.31
CA ASP A 184 -19.27 -21.44 14.84
C ASP A 184 -19.57 -21.63 13.33
N GLN A 185 -20.33 -20.72 12.72
CA GLN A 185 -20.59 -20.66 11.29
C GLN A 185 -19.47 -19.97 10.49
N LEU A 186 -18.55 -19.29 11.17
CA LEU A 186 -17.40 -18.51 10.66
C LEU A 186 -16.06 -19.27 10.80
N LYS A 187 -16.11 -20.60 10.98
CA LYS A 187 -14.90 -21.44 10.94
C LYS A 187 -14.27 -21.30 9.56
N MET A 188 -12.94 -21.12 9.52
CA MET A 188 -12.05 -20.85 8.36
C MET A 188 -12.12 -21.89 7.21
N ASN A 189 -13.31 -22.15 6.68
CA ASN A 189 -13.57 -23.32 5.84
C ASN A 189 -13.70 -22.95 4.36
N LYS A 190 -13.83 -21.65 4.02
CA LYS A 190 -14.22 -21.24 2.67
C LYS A 190 -13.09 -20.68 1.79
N VAL A 191 -12.09 -19.95 2.30
CA VAL A 191 -10.90 -19.54 1.52
C VAL A 191 -9.62 -20.01 2.22
N SER A 192 -9.08 -21.14 1.74
CA SER A 192 -7.71 -21.57 2.00
C SER A 192 -6.74 -20.95 0.98
N LEU A 193 -5.43 -21.03 1.23
CA LEU A 193 -4.40 -20.73 0.22
C LEU A 193 -4.61 -21.52 -1.09
N GLN A 194 -5.33 -22.64 -1.05
CA GLN A 194 -5.66 -23.44 -2.23
C GLN A 194 -6.80 -22.84 -3.07
N LYS A 195 -7.71 -22.06 -2.47
CA LYS A 195 -8.76 -21.34 -3.21
C LYS A 195 -8.18 -20.11 -3.91
N GLU A 196 -7.25 -19.40 -3.25
CA GLU A 196 -6.31 -18.50 -3.95
C GLU A 196 -5.51 -19.24 -5.01
N GLY A 197 -5.20 -20.53 -4.81
CA GLY A 197 -4.56 -21.37 -5.81
C GLY A 197 -5.22 -21.35 -7.20
N LYS A 198 -6.54 -21.17 -7.26
CA LYS A 198 -7.29 -21.00 -8.52
C LYS A 198 -7.18 -19.57 -9.08
N GLN A 199 -7.00 -18.59 -8.21
CA GLN A 199 -6.78 -17.17 -8.51
C GLN A 199 -5.29 -16.89 -8.43
N GLY A 200 -4.55 -17.30 -9.47
CA GLY A 200 -3.10 -17.08 -9.50
C GLY A 200 -2.74 -15.61 -9.25
N GLY A 201 -1.70 -15.42 -8.43
CA GLY A 201 -1.12 -14.13 -8.05
C GLY A 201 -0.95 -13.11 -9.17
#